data_AF-A0A933II80-F1
#
_entry.id   AF-A0A933II80-F1
#
_cell.length_a   1.000
_cell.length_b   1.000
_cell.length_c   1.000
_cell.angle_alpha   90.00
_cell.angle_beta   90.00
_cell.angle_gamma   90.00
#
_symmetry.space_group_name_H-M   'P 1'
#
loop_
_entity.id
_entity.type
_entity.pdbx_description
1 polymer ?
#
loop_
_entity_poly.entity_id
_entity_poly.type
_entity_poly.pdbx_seq_one_letter_code
_entity_poly.pdbx_strand_id
1 'polypeptide(L)' 'MIKRCLFVLILLVSLAWIQSNNALAGGFEGPGVGARALHMGGAFVGLADDWTTFAWNPAGLAQLQGNGGGLSMDYVP' A
#
# COMPACT_ATOMS: atom_id res chain seq x y z
N MET A 1 14.15 30.21 34.63
CA MET A 1 14.15 28.73 34.59
C MET A 1 12.76 28.17 34.33
N ILE A 2 11.73 28.59 35.08
CA ILE A 2 10.34 28.11 34.93
C ILE A 2 9.74 28.23 33.52
N LYS A 3 10.01 29.32 32.79
CA LYS A 3 9.49 29.54 31.42
C LYS A 3 10.03 28.54 30.40
N ARG A 4 11.26 28.04 30.61
CA ARG A 4 11.88 27.02 29.75
C ARG A 4 11.25 25.64 30.00
N CYS A 5 10.99 25.31 31.27
CA CYS A 5 10.27 24.08 31.62
C CYS A 5 8.85 24.08 31.05
N LEU A 6 8.16 25.22 31.11
CA LEU A 6 6.80 25.36 30.59
C LEU A 6 6.74 25.20 29.07
N PHE A 7 7.71 25.77 28.36
CA PHE A 7 7.85 25.60 26.91
C PHE A 7 8.11 24.14 26.51
N VAL A 8 9.02 23.46 27.22
CA VAL A 8 9.31 22.03 26.99
C VAL A 8 8.08 21.17 27.26
N LEU A 9 7.32 21.46 28.30
CA LEU A 9 6.08 20.74 28.61
C LEU A 9 5.04 20.90 27.49
N ILE A 10 4.84 22.12 26.99
CA ILE A 10 3.90 22.40 25.90
C ILE A 10 4.33 21.67 24.62
N LEU A 11 5.63 21.66 24.31
CA LEU A 11 6.17 20.96 23.15
C LEU A 11 5.92 19.45 23.24
N LEU A 12 6.21 18.83 24.40
CA LEU A 12 6.00 17.41 24.63
C LEU A 12 4.52 17.01 24.54
N VAL A 13 3.63 17.85 25.08
CA VAL A 13 2.19 17.66 24.94
C VAL A 13 1.80 17.73 23.46
N SER A 14 2.24 18.75 22.72
CA SER A 14 1.89 18.92 21.30
C SER A 14 2.35 17.74 20.43
N LEU A 15 3.52 17.15 20.71
CA LEU A 15 4.04 15.97 20.03
C LEU A 15 3.23 14.70 20.34
N ALA A 16 2.66 14.60 21.54
CA ALA A 16 1.81 13.47 21.93
C ALA A 16 0.46 13.44 21.18
N TRP A 17 -0.03 14.60 20.71
CA TRP A 17 -1.28 14.69 19.95
C TRP A 17 -1.15 14.35 18.46
N ILE A 18 0.07 14.08 17.94
CA ILE A 18 0.30 13.79 16.51
C ILE A 18 0.04 12.31 16.16
N GLN A 19 -0.63 11.54 17.02
CA GLN A 19 -1.01 10.16 16.68
C GLN A 19 -2.34 10.10 15.94
N SER A 20 -2.34 10.43 14.65
CA SER A 20 -3.42 10.06 13.74
C SER A 20 -3.22 8.61 13.27
N ASN A 21 -3.69 7.64 14.05
CA ASN A 21 -3.84 6.28 13.53
C ASN A 21 -5.08 6.25 12.64
N ASN A 22 -4.86 6.24 11.31
CA ASN A 22 -5.93 5.92 10.38
C ASN A 22 -6.34 4.46 10.64
N ALA A 23 -7.54 4.23 11.15
CA ALA A 23 -8.12 2.89 11.20
C ALA A 23 -8.47 2.47 9.77
N LEU A 24 -7.50 1.88 9.08
CA LEU A 24 -7.71 1.32 7.75
C LEU A 24 -8.59 0.08 7.93
N ALA A 25 -9.87 0.19 7.55
CA ALA A 25 -10.81 -0.93 7.49
C ALA A 25 -10.56 -1.80 6.23
N GLY A 26 -9.31 -1.95 5.81
CA GLY A 26 -8.91 -2.99 4.86
C GLY A 26 -9.05 -4.31 5.58
N GLY A 27 -9.70 -5.30 4.96
CA GLY A 27 -9.88 -6.62 5.56
C GLY A 27 -8.55 -7.36 5.72
N PHE A 28 -8.49 -8.60 5.27
CA PHE A 28 -7.23 -9.33 5.26
C PHE A 28 -6.28 -8.70 4.22
N GLU A 29 -5.23 -8.02 4.69
CA GLU A 29 -4.18 -7.46 3.82
C GLU A 29 -3.32 -8.61 3.29
N GLY A 30 -3.65 -9.07 2.08
CA GLY A 30 -2.80 -9.97 1.31
C GLY A 30 -1.74 -9.19 0.54
N PRO A 31 -0.61 -9.84 0.17
CA PRO A 31 0.47 -9.20 -0.59
C PRO A 31 0.03 -8.66 -1.97
N GLY A 32 -1.09 -9.16 -2.51
CA GLY A 32 -1.64 -8.80 -3.81
C GLY A 32 -1.53 -9.94 -4.83
N VAL A 33 -2.13 -9.77 -6.00
CA VAL A 33 -2.28 -10.84 -7.01
C VAL A 33 -1.06 -10.90 -7.93
N GLY A 34 -0.41 -12.06 -8.02
CA GLY A 34 0.54 -12.38 -9.10
C GLY A 34 2.03 -12.28 -8.74
N ALA A 35 2.76 -13.37 -8.97
CA ALA A 35 4.18 -13.46 -8.61
C ALA A 35 5.04 -12.36 -9.24
N ARG A 36 4.85 -12.06 -10.54
CA ARG A 36 5.61 -11.01 -11.23
C ARG A 36 5.36 -9.63 -10.62
N ALA A 37 4.10 -9.28 -10.40
CA ALA A 37 3.74 -7.99 -9.82
C ALA A 37 4.37 -7.80 -8.43
N LEU A 38 4.33 -8.84 -7.60
CA LEU A 38 4.94 -8.86 -6.27
C LEU A 38 6.47 -8.69 -6.33
N HIS A 39 7.15 -9.43 -7.21
CA HIS A 39 8.62 -9.37 -7.34
C HIS A 39 9.13 -8.03 -7.87
N MET A 40 8.27 -7.24 -8.52
CA MET A 40 8.60 -5.91 -9.02
C MET A 40 8.52 -4.81 -7.96
N GLY A 41 8.13 -5.12 -6.71
CA GLY A 41 8.17 -4.18 -5.59
C GLY A 41 7.37 -2.89 -5.84
N GLY A 42 6.24 -3.00 -6.54
CA GLY A 42 5.38 -1.86 -6.90
C GLY A 42 5.67 -1.22 -8.27
N ALA A 43 6.80 -1.54 -8.92
CA ALA A 43 7.09 -1.03 -10.27
C ALA A 43 6.09 -1.54 -11.33
N PHE A 44 5.45 -2.68 -11.07
CA PHE A 44 4.46 -3.27 -11.97
C PHE A 44 3.26 -2.36 -12.24
N VAL A 45 2.90 -1.44 -11.34
CA VAL A 45 1.77 -0.51 -11.55
C VAL A 45 1.94 0.31 -12.85
N GLY A 46 3.17 0.69 -13.19
CA GLY A 46 3.48 1.40 -14.44
C GLY A 46 3.69 0.51 -15.66
N LEU A 47 3.85 -0.79 -15.45
CA LEU A 47 4.12 -1.80 -16.48
C LEU A 47 3.01 -2.86 -16.59
N ALA A 48 1.82 -2.58 -16.06
CA ALA A 48 0.76 -3.55 -15.91
C ALA A 48 0.28 -4.06 -17.28
N ASP A 49 0.80 -5.22 -17.69
CA ASP A 49 0.71 -5.77 -19.05
C ASP A 49 0.43 -7.28 -19.06
N ASP A 50 -0.08 -7.84 -17.96
CA ASP A 50 -0.52 -9.24 -17.89
C ASP A 50 -1.93 -9.39 -17.26
N TRP A 51 -2.38 -10.64 -17.11
CA TRP A 51 -3.73 -10.96 -16.61
C TRP A 51 -3.99 -10.45 -15.19
N THR A 52 -2.97 -10.10 -14.41
CA THR A 52 -3.10 -9.59 -13.03
C THR A 52 -3.35 -8.08 -12.98
N THR A 53 -3.23 -7.39 -14.12
CA THR A 53 -3.39 -5.94 -14.29
C THR A 53 -4.66 -5.37 -13.65
N PHE A 54 -5.77 -6.11 -13.63
CA PHE A 54 -7.01 -5.64 -13.00
C PHE A 54 -6.85 -5.31 -11.50
N ALA A 55 -5.90 -5.97 -10.82
CA ALA A 55 -5.62 -5.76 -9.40
C ALA A 55 -4.66 -4.60 -9.15
N TRP A 56 -3.85 -4.19 -10.15
CA TRP A 56 -2.77 -3.21 -9.98
C TRP A 56 -3.00 -1.91 -10.74
N ASN A 57 -3.43 -1.96 -11.99
CA ASN A 57 -3.73 -0.81 -12.83
C ASN A 57 -4.70 -1.18 -13.98
N PRO A 58 -6.02 -0.98 -13.82
CA PRO A 58 -7.01 -1.35 -14.82
C PRO A 58 -6.79 -0.74 -16.22
N ALA A 59 -6.08 0.39 -16.35
CA ALA A 59 -5.80 1.00 -17.65
C ALA A 59 -4.94 0.10 -18.56
N GLY A 60 -4.12 -0.78 -17.97
CA GLY A 60 -3.33 -1.77 -18.71
C GLY A 60 -4.18 -2.81 -19.45
N LEU A 61 -5.43 -3.05 -19.01
CA LEU A 61 -6.32 -4.04 -19.66
C LEU A 61 -6.58 -3.68 -21.12
N ALA A 62 -6.64 -2.38 -21.44
CA ALA A 62 -6.83 -1.89 -22.80
C ALA A 62 -5.63 -2.15 -23.72
N GLN A 63 -4.46 -2.47 -23.16
CA GLN A 63 -3.21 -2.70 -23.88
C GLN A 63 -2.92 -4.20 -24.08
N LEU A 64 -3.65 -5.07 -23.37
CA LEU A 64 -3.49 -6.52 -23.50
C LEU A 64 -3.94 -7.00 -24.87
N GLN A 65 -3.15 -7.89 -25.46
CA GLN A 65 -3.44 -8.50 -26.75
C GLN A 65 -3.82 -9.97 -26.56
N GLY A 66 -4.97 -10.35 -27.11
CA GLY A 66 -5.50 -11.71 -27.00
C GLY A 66 -6.21 -11.99 -25.67
N ASN A 67 -6.55 -13.26 -25.46
CA ASN A 67 -7.21 -13.72 -24.24
C ASN A 67 -6.17 -14.35 -23.32
N GLY A 68 -6.10 -13.91 -22.07
CA GLY A 68 -5.19 -14.42 -21.06
C GLY A 68 -5.88 -14.56 -19.71
N GLY A 69 -5.54 -15.60 -18.98
CA GLY A 69 -6.00 -15.84 -17.61
C GLY A 69 -4.95 -16.60 -16.83
N GLY A 70 -5.00 -16.49 -15.51
CA GLY A 70 -4.09 -17.18 -14.63
C GLY A 70 -4.64 -17.30 -13.22
N LEU A 71 -3.85 -17.96 -12.37
CA LEU A 71 -4.17 -18.19 -10.97
C LEU A 71 -2.95 -17.78 -10.15
N SER A 72 -3.19 -17.09 -9.02
CA SER A 72 -2.17 -16.80 -8.00
C SER A 72 -2.60 -17.44 -6.69
N MET A 73 -1.62 -17.88 -5.92
CA MET A 73 -1.81 -18.35 -4.54
C MET A 73 -0.94 -17.50 -3.65
N ASP A 74 -1.58 -16.87 -2.66
CA ASP A 74 -0.91 -15.99 -1.73
C ASP A 74 -0.90 -16.67 -0.36
N TYR A 75 0.27 -16.69 0.28
CA TYR A 75 0.41 -17.17 1.65
C TYR A 75 0.36 -15.97 2.58
N VAL A 76 -0.60 -15.98 3.51
CA VAL A 76 -0.69 -14.97 4.57
C VAL A 76 -0.64 -15.72 5.91
N PRO A 77 0.38 -15.46 6.74
CA PRO A 77 0.59 -16.14 8.01
C PRO A 77 -0.40 -15.73 9.11
#